data_AF-A0A8C3YHE7-F1
#
_entry.id   AF-A0A8C3YHE7-F1
#
_cell.length_a   1.000
_cell.length_b   1.000
_cell.length_c   1.000
_cell.angle_alpha   90.00
_cell.angle_beta   90.00
_cell.angle_gamma   90.00
#
_symmetry.space_group_name_H-M   'P 1'
#
loop_
_entity.id
_entity.type
_entity.pdbx_description
1 polymer ?
#
loop_
_entity_poly.entity_id
_entity_poly.type
_entity_poly.pdbx_seq_one_letter_code
_entity_poly.pdbx_strand_id
1 'polypeptide(L)'
;MKAFFEVLEQLYNKVLLGATLENDSHDYTFYLSPAFSDLDCARTTSSDCSDTHEVQGKHQPSSVHLATLSVAPLCLKRQSQMSSIREIVLLQLTVIRVMTTRILSVETELHAKEKYRDIIKILLQSSDIDSKLTCMFQNSDKLLSHMAAKCLALLLYFQLKEKVTLSNSWISFCQKNLSEYSESDKVVYSLWILTAVIKEIFRDTCSQKGCTSGMWRFPG
;
A
#
# COMPACT_ATOMS: atom_id res chain seq x y z
N MET A 1 -14.19 -6.65 13.56
CA MET A 1 -13.63 -6.84 12.20
C MET A 1 -14.70 -6.76 11.13
N LYS A 2 -15.80 -7.53 11.22
CA LYS A 2 -16.93 -7.46 10.25
C LYS A 2 -17.49 -6.04 10.07
N ALA A 3 -17.83 -5.34 11.16
CA ALA A 3 -18.31 -3.96 11.11
C ALA A 3 -17.32 -2.97 10.48
N PHE A 4 -16.01 -3.19 10.66
CA PHE A 4 -14.98 -2.34 10.03
C PHE A 4 -14.93 -2.55 8.51
N PHE A 5 -14.99 -3.82 8.08
CA PHE A 5 -15.04 -4.17 6.66
C PHE A 5 -16.29 -3.59 5.99
N GLU A 6 -17.46 -3.69 6.62
CA GLU A 6 -18.72 -3.13 6.11
C GLU A 6 -18.64 -1.60 5.94
N VAL A 7 -18.07 -0.88 6.91
CA VAL A 7 -17.85 0.58 6.79
C VAL A 7 -16.92 0.91 5.62
N LEU A 8 -15.84 0.14 5.46
CA LEU A 8 -14.88 0.36 4.39
C LEU A 8 -15.46 0.02 3.00
N GLU A 9 -16.33 -0.99 2.91
CA GLU A 9 -17.05 -1.34 1.69
C GLU A 9 -18.08 -0.27 1.31
N GLN A 10 -18.80 0.28 2.28
CA GLN A 10 -19.69 1.42 2.05
C GLN A 10 -18.91 2.64 1.56
N LEU A 11 -17.76 2.92 2.18
CA LEU A 11 -16.87 4.00 1.74
C LEU A 11 -16.38 3.76 0.31
N TYR A 12 -15.93 2.54 -0.01
CA TYR A 12 -15.54 2.15 -1.36
C TYR A 12 -16.66 2.45 -2.36
N ASN A 13 -17.88 2.02 -2.08
CA ASN A 13 -19.01 2.22 -2.98
C ASN A 13 -19.33 3.71 -3.19
N LYS A 14 -19.33 4.52 -2.13
CA LYS A 14 -19.53 5.98 -2.24
C LYS A 14 -18.45 6.64 -3.10
N VAL A 15 -17.18 6.34 -2.83
CA VAL A 15 -16.03 6.89 -3.57
C VAL A 15 -16.02 6.40 -5.02
N LEU A 16 -16.40 5.14 -5.25
CA LEU A 16 -16.54 4.58 -6.59
C LEU A 16 -17.58 5.34 -7.41
N LEU A 17 -18.69 5.77 -6.79
CA LEU A 17 -19.70 6.61 -7.45
C LEU A 17 -19.31 8.09 -7.57
N GLY A 18 -18.17 8.50 -6.99
CA GLY A 18 -17.75 9.90 -6.94
C GLY A 18 -18.63 10.77 -6.03
N ALA A 19 -19.33 10.16 -5.07
CA ALA A 19 -20.22 10.86 -4.17
C ALA A 19 -19.46 11.67 -3.12
N THR A 20 -19.98 12.85 -2.79
CA THR A 20 -19.49 13.64 -1.65
C THR A 20 -19.62 12.85 -0.34
N LEU A 21 -18.57 12.89 0.48
CA LEU A 21 -18.54 12.24 1.79
C LEU A 21 -18.97 13.23 2.88
N GLU A 22 -19.77 12.74 3.83
CA GLU A 22 -20.49 13.57 4.79
C GLU A 22 -19.75 13.76 6.12
N ASN A 23 -18.95 12.78 6.56
CA ASN A 23 -18.28 12.82 7.87
C ASN A 23 -16.99 13.64 7.83
N ASP A 24 -16.35 13.83 8.99
CA ASP A 24 -15.07 14.53 9.06
C ASP A 24 -13.98 13.77 8.28
N SER A 25 -13.04 14.51 7.69
CA SER A 25 -11.97 13.92 6.89
C SER A 25 -11.04 13.02 7.75
N HIS A 26 -10.86 13.35 9.03
CA HIS A 26 -10.11 12.54 9.99
C HIS A 26 -10.81 11.23 10.35
N ASP A 27 -12.14 11.19 10.33
CA ASP A 27 -12.87 9.95 10.60
C ASP A 27 -12.52 8.88 9.57
N TYR A 28 -12.40 9.27 8.29
CA TYR A 28 -12.05 8.36 7.21
C TYR A 28 -10.59 7.89 7.26
N THR A 29 -9.66 8.71 7.76
CA THR A 29 -8.24 8.33 7.80
C THR A 29 -7.98 7.18 8.77
N PHE A 30 -8.75 7.09 9.86
CA PHE A 30 -8.73 5.94 10.76
C PHE A 30 -9.02 4.62 10.03
N TYR A 31 -10.03 4.61 9.15
CA TYR A 31 -10.40 3.41 8.39
C TYR A 31 -9.46 3.12 7.23
N LEU A 32 -8.75 4.12 6.71
CA LEU A 32 -7.89 3.98 5.54
C LEU A 32 -6.43 3.69 5.87
N SER A 33 -5.98 3.92 7.11
CA SER A 33 -4.60 3.66 7.52
C SER A 33 -4.33 2.14 7.59
N PRO A 34 -3.43 1.58 6.75
CA PRO A 34 -3.10 0.16 6.80
C PRO A 34 -2.34 -0.15 8.09
N ALA A 35 -2.83 -1.10 8.86
CA ALA A 35 -2.17 -1.62 10.06
C ALA A 35 -1.36 -2.87 9.67
N PHE A 36 -0.22 -2.68 8.98
CA PHE A 36 0.62 -3.80 8.53
C PHE A 36 1.78 -4.14 9.48
N SER A 37 2.05 -3.29 10.47
CA SER A 37 3.24 -3.40 11.33
C SER A 37 3.38 -4.74 12.08
N ASP A 38 2.27 -5.45 12.30
CA ASP A 38 2.26 -6.71 13.08
C ASP A 38 2.35 -8.00 12.24
N LEU A 39 2.25 -7.95 10.91
CA LEU A 39 2.09 -9.20 10.14
C LEU A 39 3.41 -9.92 9.80
N ASP A 40 4.53 -9.21 9.67
CA ASP A 40 5.77 -9.82 9.15
C ASP A 40 7.09 -9.42 9.85
N CYS A 41 7.12 -8.44 10.76
CA CYS A 41 8.34 -8.14 11.53
C CYS A 41 8.70 -9.24 12.55
N ALA A 42 7.72 -10.08 12.95
CA ALA A 42 7.93 -11.15 13.92
C ALA A 42 8.47 -12.46 13.30
N ARG A 43 8.52 -12.60 11.96
CA ARG A 43 9.01 -13.83 11.32
C ARG A 43 10.54 -13.84 11.13
N THR A 44 11.21 -12.69 11.27
CA THR A 44 12.66 -12.56 11.05
C THR A 44 13.53 -12.70 12.30
N THR A 45 12.98 -12.89 13.50
CA THR A 45 13.76 -13.01 14.74
C THR A 45 13.98 -14.46 15.24
N SER A 46 13.71 -15.47 14.41
CA SER A 46 13.94 -16.89 14.74
C SER A 46 15.05 -17.50 13.87
N SER A 47 16.22 -16.87 13.85
CA SER A 47 17.44 -17.48 13.31
C SER A 47 18.63 -17.04 14.14
N ASP A 48 18.68 -17.52 15.38
CA ASP A 48 19.89 -17.53 16.19
C ASP A 48 19.88 -18.80 17.05
N CYS A 49 20.56 -19.83 16.56
CA CYS A 49 21.14 -20.89 17.37
C CYS A 49 22.43 -21.31 16.66
N SER A 50 23.50 -20.62 17.04
CA SER A 50 24.88 -20.93 16.71
C SER A 50 25.35 -22.21 17.39
N ASP A 51 26.29 -22.85 16.72
CA ASP A 51 26.94 -24.14 17.02
C ASP A 51 27.55 -24.26 18.43
N THR A 52 27.53 -25.48 18.99
CA THR A 52 28.77 -26.13 19.47
C THR A 52 28.66 -27.66 19.51
N HIS A 53 29.73 -28.30 19.04
CA HIS A 53 30.06 -29.72 19.07
C HIS A 53 29.77 -30.47 20.39
N GLU A 54 29.32 -31.73 20.31
CA GLU A 54 30.05 -32.86 20.92
C GLU A 54 29.58 -34.25 20.41
N VAL A 55 30.57 -35.11 20.22
CA VAL A 55 30.49 -36.51 19.78
C VAL A 55 30.13 -37.39 20.98
N GLN A 56 29.23 -38.39 20.82
CA GLN A 56 29.41 -39.80 21.21
C GLN A 56 28.08 -40.54 21.52
N GLY A 57 27.91 -41.73 20.92
CA GLY A 57 27.39 -42.90 21.66
C GLY A 57 25.96 -43.40 21.38
N LYS A 58 25.90 -44.51 20.64
CA LYS A 58 24.82 -45.52 20.48
C LYS A 58 23.80 -45.69 21.64
N HIS A 59 22.50 -45.84 21.33
CA HIS A 59 21.68 -47.09 21.37
C HIS A 59 20.15 -46.81 21.31
N GLN A 60 19.41 -47.83 20.88
CA GLN A 60 18.02 -47.92 20.39
C GLN A 60 16.86 -47.56 21.39
N PRO A 61 15.59 -47.48 20.91
CA PRO A 61 14.47 -46.67 21.39
C PRO A 61 13.48 -47.43 22.28
N SER A 62 12.59 -46.69 22.96
CA SER A 62 11.31 -47.25 23.41
C SER A 62 10.25 -46.19 23.74
N SER A 63 9.02 -46.51 23.31
CA SER A 63 7.71 -46.18 23.89
C SER A 63 7.12 -44.77 23.75
N VAL A 64 6.31 -44.64 22.70
CA VAL A 64 4.90 -44.20 22.71
C VAL A 64 4.45 -43.33 23.89
N HIS A 65 4.23 -42.05 23.63
CA HIS A 65 3.04 -41.34 24.10
C HIS A 65 2.66 -40.27 23.05
N LEU A 66 1.75 -40.66 22.15
CA LEU A 66 1.14 -39.75 21.19
C LEU A 66 0.09 -38.90 21.92
N ALA A 67 0.53 -37.86 22.62
CA ALA A 67 -0.36 -36.77 23.00
C ALA A 67 -0.54 -35.88 21.77
N THR A 68 -1.57 -36.18 20.97
CA THR A 68 -2.01 -35.29 19.89
C THR A 68 -2.55 -34.02 20.52
N LEU A 69 -1.66 -33.05 20.76
CA LEU A 69 -2.06 -31.67 21.01
C LEU A 69 -2.80 -31.20 19.77
N SER A 70 -4.12 -31.05 19.88
CA SER A 70 -4.99 -30.52 18.85
C SER A 70 -4.66 -29.04 18.62
N VAL A 71 -3.65 -28.79 17.79
CA VAL A 71 -3.24 -27.47 17.29
C VAL A 71 -4.19 -26.97 16.18
N ALA A 72 -5.09 -27.84 15.70
CA ALA A 72 -6.01 -27.57 14.60
C ALA A 72 -6.95 -26.35 14.81
N PRO A 73 -7.54 -26.09 16.00
CA PRO A 73 -8.47 -24.98 16.17
C PRO A 73 -7.78 -23.60 16.12
N LEU A 74 -6.55 -23.51 16.65
CA LEU A 74 -5.78 -22.27 16.70
C LEU A 74 -5.16 -21.94 15.34
N CYS A 75 -4.75 -22.96 14.58
CA CYS A 75 -4.20 -22.79 13.23
C CYS A 75 -5.27 -22.27 12.26
N LEU A 76 -6.48 -22.85 12.26
CA LEU A 76 -7.58 -22.44 11.40
C LEU A 76 -8.11 -21.04 11.75
N LYS A 77 -8.23 -20.70 13.04
CA LYS A 77 -8.63 -19.36 13.49
C LYS A 77 -7.61 -18.30 13.07
N ARG A 78 -6.31 -18.60 13.16
CA ARG A 78 -5.24 -17.70 12.70
C ARG A 78 -5.25 -17.53 11.18
N GLN A 79 -5.46 -18.60 10.42
CA GLN A 79 -5.55 -18.53 8.96
C GLN A 79 -6.76 -17.71 8.49
N SER A 80 -7.93 -17.93 9.09
CA SER A 80 -9.15 -17.15 8.81
C SER A 80 -9.00 -15.67 9.23
N GLN A 81 -8.31 -15.41 10.33
CA GLN A 81 -8.02 -14.04 10.76
C GLN A 81 -7.03 -13.36 9.81
N MET A 82 -5.96 -14.05 9.39
CA MET A 82 -4.99 -13.53 8.43
C MET A 82 -5.63 -13.25 7.05
N SER A 83 -6.53 -14.12 6.59
CA SER A 83 -7.26 -13.88 5.34
C SER A 83 -8.13 -12.62 5.43
N SER A 84 -8.82 -12.43 6.55
CA SER A 84 -9.65 -11.23 6.78
C SER A 84 -8.84 -9.94 6.91
N ILE A 85 -7.64 -9.97 7.52
CA ILE A 85 -6.75 -8.80 7.61
C ILE A 85 -6.23 -8.42 6.21
N ARG A 86 -5.80 -9.42 5.44
CA ARG A 86 -5.35 -9.23 4.06
C ARG A 86 -6.43 -8.57 3.21
N GLU A 87 -7.66 -9.06 3.28
CA GLU A 87 -8.82 -8.50 2.55
C GLU A 87 -9.09 -7.05 2.94
N ILE A 88 -9.03 -6.74 4.24
CA ILE A 88 -9.18 -5.36 4.74
C ILE A 88 -8.09 -4.46 4.16
N VAL A 89 -6.81 -4.87 4.21
CA VAL A 89 -5.71 -4.06 3.67
C VAL A 89 -5.87 -3.85 2.17
N LEU A 90 -6.22 -4.90 1.41
CA LEU A 90 -6.48 -4.78 -0.03
C LEU A 90 -7.62 -3.80 -0.32
N LEU A 91 -8.69 -3.84 0.48
CA LEU A 91 -9.80 -2.91 0.34
C LEU A 91 -9.36 -1.48 0.69
N GLN A 92 -8.59 -1.27 1.76
CA GLN A 92 -8.05 0.05 2.14
C GLN A 92 -7.22 0.65 0.99
N LEU A 93 -6.27 -0.12 0.45
CA LEU A 93 -5.43 0.29 -0.69
C LEU A 93 -6.28 0.59 -1.93
N THR A 94 -7.36 -0.19 -2.14
CA THR A 94 -8.28 0.04 -3.24
C THR A 94 -9.07 1.32 -3.06
N VAL A 95 -9.60 1.61 -1.87
CA VAL A 95 -10.31 2.87 -1.60
C VAL A 95 -9.39 4.06 -1.77
N ILE A 96 -8.18 4.03 -1.21
CA ILE A 96 -7.18 5.09 -1.40
C ILE A 96 -6.92 5.32 -2.88
N ARG A 97 -6.69 4.24 -3.65
CA ARG A 97 -6.45 4.34 -5.09
C ARG A 97 -7.63 4.97 -5.81
N VAL A 98 -8.86 4.49 -5.58
CA VAL A 98 -10.05 5.00 -6.26
C VAL A 98 -10.27 6.47 -5.90
N MET A 99 -10.11 6.83 -4.63
CA MET A 99 -10.19 8.21 -4.15
C MET A 99 -9.20 9.11 -4.88
N THR A 100 -7.93 8.70 -4.99
CA THR A 100 -6.92 9.48 -5.72
C THR A 100 -7.24 9.56 -7.21
N THR A 101 -7.69 8.47 -7.87
CA THR A 101 -8.13 8.53 -9.27
C THR A 101 -9.33 9.45 -9.47
N ARG A 102 -10.26 9.51 -8.51
CA ARG A 102 -11.43 10.39 -8.55
C ARG A 102 -11.03 11.85 -8.41
N ILE A 103 -10.02 12.18 -7.59
CA ILE A 103 -9.45 13.54 -7.54
C ILE A 103 -8.91 13.95 -8.91
N LEU A 104 -8.21 13.02 -9.58
CA LEU A 104 -7.54 13.26 -10.86
C LEU A 104 -8.50 13.26 -12.07
N SER A 105 -9.67 12.65 -11.95
CA SER A 105 -10.67 12.56 -13.01
C SER A 105 -11.38 13.90 -13.24
N VAL A 106 -11.64 14.26 -14.49
CA VAL A 106 -12.46 15.44 -14.82
C VAL A 106 -13.94 15.26 -14.44
N GLU A 107 -14.42 14.02 -14.41
CA GLU A 107 -15.85 13.69 -14.21
C GLU A 107 -16.33 13.86 -12.76
N THR A 108 -15.41 13.80 -11.79
CA THR A 108 -15.79 13.90 -10.38
C THR A 108 -16.15 15.35 -10.01
N GLU A 109 -17.23 15.51 -9.26
CA GLU A 109 -17.71 16.80 -8.73
C GLU A 109 -16.64 17.50 -7.89
N LEU A 110 -16.58 18.84 -7.97
CA LEU A 110 -15.57 19.65 -7.30
C LEU A 110 -15.57 19.47 -5.77
N HIS A 111 -16.74 19.49 -5.13
CA HIS A 111 -16.84 19.33 -3.68
C HIS A 111 -16.36 17.93 -3.23
N ALA A 112 -16.72 16.88 -3.97
CA ALA A 112 -16.21 15.53 -3.72
C ALA A 112 -14.68 15.46 -3.89
N LYS A 113 -14.11 16.11 -4.92
CA LYS A 113 -12.66 16.19 -5.13
C LYS A 113 -11.94 16.87 -3.97
N GLU A 114 -12.46 17.97 -3.47
CA GLU A 114 -11.89 18.69 -2.32
C GLU A 114 -11.90 17.80 -1.08
N LYS A 115 -13.04 17.17 -0.78
CA LYS A 115 -13.15 16.26 0.35
C LYS A 115 -12.17 15.08 0.27
N TYR A 116 -12.07 14.44 -0.90
CA TYR A 116 -11.09 13.38 -1.15
C TYR A 116 -9.65 13.85 -1.01
N ARG A 117 -9.34 15.04 -1.53
CA ARG A 117 -8.02 15.65 -1.46
C ARG A 117 -7.59 15.89 -0.01
N ASP A 118 -8.50 16.35 0.84
CA ASP A 118 -8.23 16.56 2.25
C ASP A 118 -7.92 15.23 2.96
N ILE A 119 -8.73 14.20 2.74
CA ILE A 119 -8.49 12.85 3.30
C ILE A 119 -7.11 12.31 2.88
N ILE A 120 -6.78 12.39 1.59
CA ILE A 120 -5.48 11.92 1.07
C ILE A 120 -4.32 12.72 1.68
N LYS A 121 -4.44 14.06 1.79
CA LYS A 121 -3.42 14.89 2.44
C LYS A 121 -3.22 14.51 3.91
N ILE A 122 -4.30 14.28 4.64
CA ILE A 122 -4.22 13.83 6.04
C ILE A 122 -3.52 12.46 6.10
N LEU A 123 -3.84 11.51 5.21
CA LEU A 123 -3.17 10.21 5.16
C LEU A 123 -1.66 10.32 4.88
N LEU A 124 -1.27 11.21 3.96
CA LEU A 124 0.13 11.48 3.64
C LEU A 124 0.89 12.12 4.81
N GLN A 125 0.24 12.95 5.61
CA GLN A 125 0.89 13.71 6.69
C GLN A 125 0.86 13.01 8.05
N SER A 126 -0.24 12.35 8.39
CA SER A 126 -0.51 11.86 9.76
C SER A 126 -0.32 10.36 9.93
N SER A 127 -0.40 9.59 8.84
CA SER A 127 -0.41 8.12 8.88
C SER A 127 0.87 7.49 8.34
N ASP A 128 1.85 8.30 7.93
CA ASP A 128 3.08 7.88 7.25
C ASP A 128 2.81 6.81 6.19
N ILE A 129 1.74 6.99 5.42
CA ILE A 129 1.21 5.95 4.52
C ILE A 129 2.28 5.47 3.54
N ASP A 130 3.14 6.36 3.05
CA ASP A 130 4.22 6.00 2.11
C ASP A 130 5.24 5.06 2.74
N SER A 131 5.56 5.24 4.03
CA SER A 131 6.46 4.34 4.75
C SER A 131 5.85 2.95 4.91
N LYS A 132 4.53 2.89 5.14
CA LYS A 132 3.77 1.64 5.23
C LYS A 132 3.66 0.94 3.87
N LEU A 133 3.51 1.69 2.78
CA LEU A 133 3.48 1.12 1.44
C LEU A 133 4.85 0.57 1.02
N THR A 134 5.93 1.29 1.33
CA THR A 134 7.29 0.84 1.02
C THR A 134 7.71 -0.40 1.80
N CYS A 135 7.24 -0.56 3.05
CA CYS A 135 7.52 -1.79 3.81
C CYS A 135 6.82 -3.03 3.21
N MET A 136 5.68 -2.87 2.54
CA MET A 136 4.92 -3.96 1.90
C MET A 136 5.60 -4.57 0.66
N PHE A 137 6.65 -3.96 0.11
CA PHE A 137 7.35 -4.50 -1.07
C PHE A 137 8.08 -5.81 -0.78
N GLN A 138 8.37 -6.09 0.48
CA GLN A 138 9.00 -7.33 0.94
C GLN A 138 7.99 -8.40 1.35
N ASN A 139 6.70 -8.16 1.12
CA ASN A 139 5.69 -9.13 1.50
C ASN A 139 5.79 -10.40 0.66
N SER A 140 5.57 -11.55 1.30
CA SER A 140 5.40 -12.83 0.60
C SER A 140 4.18 -12.83 -0.33
N ASP A 141 3.15 -12.05 0.01
CA ASP A 141 1.97 -11.82 -0.81
C ASP A 141 2.27 -10.81 -1.92
N LYS A 142 2.55 -11.35 -3.11
CA LYS A 142 2.83 -10.56 -4.32
C LYS A 142 1.66 -9.67 -4.75
N LEU A 143 0.41 -10.03 -4.44
CA LEU A 143 -0.73 -9.17 -4.75
C LEU A 143 -0.71 -7.92 -3.88
N LEU A 144 -0.48 -8.08 -2.57
CA LEU A 144 -0.34 -6.94 -1.65
C LEU A 144 0.83 -6.04 -2.04
N SER A 145 2.01 -6.61 -2.32
CA SER A 145 3.17 -5.83 -2.76
C SER A 145 2.89 -5.06 -4.05
N HIS A 146 2.25 -5.70 -5.04
CA HIS A 146 1.88 -5.04 -6.29
C HIS A 146 0.85 -3.92 -6.06
N MET A 147 -0.18 -4.17 -5.25
CA MET A 147 -1.20 -3.18 -4.92
C MET A 147 -0.61 -1.99 -4.16
N ALA A 148 0.31 -2.25 -3.23
CA ALA A 148 1.03 -1.21 -2.51
C ALA A 148 1.88 -0.36 -3.46
N ALA A 149 2.60 -0.99 -4.40
CA ALA A 149 3.40 -0.28 -5.39
C ALA A 149 2.53 0.59 -6.32
N LYS A 150 1.40 0.05 -6.81
CA LYS A 150 0.43 0.84 -7.61
C LYS A 150 -0.12 2.02 -6.82
N CYS A 151 -0.48 1.80 -5.55
CA CYS A 151 -1.01 2.85 -4.69
C CYS A 151 0.03 3.94 -4.44
N LEU A 152 1.27 3.57 -4.12
CA LEU A 152 2.37 4.52 -3.89
C LEU A 152 2.67 5.33 -5.15
N ALA A 153 2.74 4.70 -6.32
CA ALA A 153 2.94 5.41 -7.59
C ALA A 153 1.87 6.49 -7.82
N LEU A 154 0.60 6.17 -7.56
CA LEU A 154 -0.49 7.11 -7.72
C LEU A 154 -0.43 8.26 -6.70
N LEU A 155 -0.08 7.97 -5.45
CA LEU A 155 0.09 8.98 -4.39
C LEU A 155 1.28 9.92 -4.67
N LEU A 156 2.41 9.39 -5.13
CA LEU A 156 3.57 10.19 -5.51
C LEU A 156 3.25 11.14 -6.66
N TYR A 157 2.56 10.63 -7.69
CA TYR A 157 2.10 11.46 -8.80
C TYR A 157 1.10 12.52 -8.33
N PHE A 158 0.17 12.18 -7.43
CA PHE A 158 -0.71 13.15 -6.77
C PHE A 158 0.08 14.23 -6.00
N GLN A 159 1.08 13.85 -5.20
CA GLN A 159 1.92 14.80 -4.46
C GLN A 159 2.60 15.79 -5.41
N LEU A 160 3.18 15.30 -6.52
CA LEU A 160 3.82 16.15 -7.53
C LEU A 160 2.81 17.10 -8.18
N LYS A 161 1.62 16.62 -8.55
CA LYS A 161 0.58 17.44 -9.19
C LYS A 161 0.02 18.51 -8.27
N GLU A 162 -0.19 18.17 -7.01
CA GLU A 162 -0.70 19.07 -5.98
C GLU A 162 0.37 19.93 -5.30
N LYS A 163 1.63 19.82 -5.74
CA LYS A 163 2.79 20.50 -5.15
C LYS A 163 2.91 20.25 -3.63
N VAL A 164 2.47 19.08 -3.20
CA VAL A 164 2.68 18.58 -1.84
C VAL A 164 4.12 18.06 -1.76
N THR A 165 4.75 18.24 -0.59
CA THR A 165 6.09 17.69 -0.34
C THR A 165 6.11 16.20 -0.66
N LEU A 166 7.05 15.80 -1.53
CA LEU A 166 7.24 14.42 -1.90
C LEU A 166 7.69 13.61 -0.68
N SER A 167 7.28 12.35 -0.62
CA SER A 167 7.58 11.46 0.49
C SER A 167 9.08 11.28 0.74
N ASN A 168 9.57 11.78 1.89
CA ASN A 168 10.97 11.60 2.30
C ASN A 168 11.32 10.12 2.50
N SER A 169 10.39 9.33 3.04
CA SER A 169 10.60 7.89 3.25
C SER A 169 10.78 7.14 1.94
N TRP A 170 10.00 7.49 0.91
CA TRP A 170 10.17 6.96 -0.43
C TRP A 170 11.49 7.38 -1.08
N ILE A 171 11.89 8.66 -0.94
CA ILE A 171 13.16 9.16 -1.49
C ILE A 171 14.33 8.38 -0.88
N SER A 172 14.37 8.27 0.44
CA SER A 172 15.40 7.49 1.14
C SER A 172 15.38 6.01 0.75
N PHE A 173 14.19 5.43 0.58
CA PHE A 173 14.05 4.05 0.08
C PHE A 173 14.67 3.89 -1.31
N CYS A 174 14.37 4.79 -2.25
CA CYS A 174 14.95 4.74 -3.59
C CYS A 174 16.47 4.91 -3.55
N GLN A 175 16.97 5.91 -2.83
CA GLN A 175 18.41 6.18 -2.74
C GLN A 175 19.17 4.96 -2.21
N LYS A 176 18.65 4.31 -1.17
CA LYS A 176 19.24 3.11 -0.61
C LYS A 176 19.25 1.96 -1.62
N ASN A 177 18.10 1.60 -2.16
CA ASN A 177 17.98 0.42 -3.01
C ASN A 177 18.60 0.59 -4.41
N LEU A 178 18.66 1.81 -4.95
CA LEU A 178 19.27 2.06 -6.25
C LEU A 178 20.78 2.23 -6.19
N SER A 179 21.34 2.59 -5.02
CA SER A 179 22.79 2.69 -4.84
C SER A 179 23.43 1.34 -4.50
N GLU A 180 22.76 0.53 -3.69
CA GLU A 180 23.13 -0.86 -3.44
C GLU A 180 22.70 -1.72 -4.63
N TYR A 181 23.61 -1.97 -5.58
CA TYR A 181 23.37 -2.81 -6.77
C TYR A 181 23.14 -4.28 -6.35
N SER A 182 21.97 -4.54 -5.79
CA SER A 182 21.53 -5.84 -5.28
C SER A 182 20.39 -6.34 -6.16
N GLU A 183 20.41 -7.63 -6.52
CA GLU A 183 19.28 -8.32 -7.16
C GLU A 183 18.15 -8.52 -6.14
N SER A 184 17.55 -7.42 -5.70
CA SER A 184 16.41 -7.42 -4.78
C SER A 184 15.14 -6.93 -5.46
N ASP A 185 14.01 -7.55 -5.10
CA ASP A 185 12.67 -7.13 -5.56
C ASP A 185 12.41 -5.63 -5.29
N LYS A 186 13.10 -5.04 -4.30
CA LYS A 186 13.01 -3.62 -3.94
C LYS A 186 13.48 -2.70 -5.06
N VAL A 187 14.56 -3.07 -5.77
CA VAL A 187 15.06 -2.32 -6.94
C VAL A 187 14.03 -2.35 -8.05
N VAL A 188 13.44 -3.53 -8.31
CA VAL A 188 12.40 -3.70 -9.34
C VAL A 188 11.19 -2.82 -9.04
N TYR A 189 10.68 -2.83 -7.81
CA TYR A 189 9.58 -1.94 -7.42
C TYR A 189 9.97 -0.47 -7.50
N SER A 190 11.21 -0.11 -7.13
CA SER A 190 11.71 1.27 -7.24
C SER A 190 11.64 1.79 -8.67
N LEU A 191 12.22 1.02 -9.61
CA LEU A 191 12.23 1.34 -11.04
C LEU A 191 10.81 1.34 -11.63
N TRP A 192 9.97 0.37 -11.25
CA TRP A 192 8.60 0.28 -11.74
C TRP A 192 7.76 1.50 -11.31
N ILE A 193 7.85 1.91 -10.04
CA ILE A 193 7.12 3.07 -9.51
C ILE A 193 7.61 4.36 -10.19
N LEU A 194 8.93 4.55 -10.31
CA LEU A 194 9.50 5.71 -11.01
C LEU A 194 9.00 5.77 -12.45
N THR A 195 9.03 4.64 -13.17
CA THR A 195 8.53 4.55 -14.54
C THR A 195 7.05 4.87 -14.63
N ALA A 196 6.24 4.36 -13.69
CA ALA A 196 4.81 4.63 -13.64
C ALA A 196 4.55 6.13 -13.43
N VAL A 197 5.16 6.75 -12.43
CA VAL A 197 5.00 8.20 -12.14
C VAL A 197 5.43 9.05 -13.34
N ILE A 198 6.57 8.75 -13.95
CA ILE A 198 7.05 9.47 -15.14
C ILE A 198 6.04 9.38 -16.30
N LYS A 199 5.47 8.20 -16.55
CA LYS A 199 4.43 8.01 -17.57
C LYS A 199 3.19 8.87 -17.32
N GLU A 200 2.73 8.94 -16.07
CA GLU A 200 1.59 9.78 -15.69
C GLU A 200 1.86 11.27 -15.94
N ILE A 201 3.05 11.77 -15.59
CA ILE A 201 3.48 13.16 -15.81
C ILE A 201 3.48 13.50 -17.31
N PHE A 202 4.05 12.62 -18.14
CA PHE A 202 4.08 12.83 -19.58
C PHE A 202 2.67 12.83 -20.18
N ARG A 203 1.81 11.91 -19.76
CA ARG A 203 0.42 11.86 -20.25
C ARG A 203 -0.33 13.15 -19.95
N ASP A 204 -0.22 13.66 -18.73
CA ASP A 204 -0.85 14.92 -18.33
C ASP A 204 -0.36 16.11 -19.15
N THR A 205 0.95 16.19 -19.38
CA THR A 205 1.57 17.26 -20.16
C THR A 205 1.08 17.23 -21.62
N CYS A 206 0.93 16.04 -22.20
CA CYS A 206 0.37 15.87 -23.54
C CYS A 206 -1.09 16.28 -23.63
N SER A 207 -1.92 15.93 -22.65
CA SER A 207 -3.33 16.34 -22.59
C SER A 207 -3.50 17.85 -22.49
N GLN A 208 -2.60 18.55 -21.78
CA GLN A 208 -2.63 20.02 -21.69
C GLN A 208 -2.23 20.70 -23.01
N LYS A 209 -1.25 20.15 -23.74
CA LYS A 209 -0.78 20.71 -25.03
C LYS A 209 -1.77 20.51 -26.18
N GLY A 210 -2.63 19.49 -26.11
CA GLY A 210 -3.70 19.28 -27.09
C GLY A 210 -4.80 20.36 -27.08
N CYS A 211 -4.98 21.08 -25.97
CA CYS A 211 -5.99 22.14 -25.84
C CYS A 211 -5.49 23.54 -26.21
N THR A 212 -4.18 23.77 -26.37
CA THR A 212 -3.62 25.10 -26.70
C THR A 212 -3.27 25.30 -28.16
N SER A 213 -3.46 24.30 -29.04
CA SER A 213 -3.12 24.42 -30.47
C SER A 213 -4.18 25.17 -31.31
N GLY A 214 -5.22 25.75 -30.71
CA GLY A 214 -6.31 26.43 -31.42
C GLY A 214 -6.22 27.95 -31.51
N MET A 215 -5.17 28.60 -30.97
CA MET A 215 -5.16 30.06 -30.85
C MET A 215 -3.86 30.72 -31.34
N TRP A 216 -3.59 30.55 -32.63
CA TRP A 216 -2.76 31.49 -33.40
C TRP A 216 -3.49 31.86 -34.69
N ARG A 217 -4.44 32.80 -34.62
CA ARG A 217 -4.81 33.60 -35.80
C ARG A 217 -3.79 34.73 -35.91
N PHE A 218 -3.05 34.75 -37.02
CA PHE A 218 -2.27 35.91 -37.42
C PHE A 218 -3.22 37.07 -37.80
N PRO A 219 -2.96 38.32 -37.37
CA PRO A 219 -3.55 39.48 -38.02
C PRO A 219 -2.83 39.71 -39.36
N GLY A 220 -3.62 40.06 -40.39
CA GLY A 220 -3.14 40.42 -41.72
C GLY A 220 -2.59 41.83 -41.83
#